data_AF-A0A1T4W875-F1
#
_entry.id   AF-A0A1T4W875-F1
#
_cell.length_a   1.000
_cell.length_b   1.000
_cell.length_c   1.000
_cell.angle_alpha   90.00
_cell.angle_beta   90.00
_cell.angle_gamma   90.00
#
_symmetry.space_group_name_H-M   'P 1'
#
loop_
_entity.id
_entity.type
_entity.pdbx_description
1 polymer ?
#
loop_
_entity_poly.entity_id
_entity_poly.type
_entity_poly.pdbx_seq_one_letter_code
_entity_poly.pdbx_strand_id
1 'polypeptide(L)'
;MENYNNIKIQLNKFILDMLKSDEFKNNISLYIKEEINNIIYIKKEEIFNNNIYKNIKYNIKINIINLLKSEDFKNEIYNFFDYNLKELEKSDKTLEFIISPGFINGFKVYIYNHKDDIIDSIKNFLTNSDIKNKINKEIFNILNGINPMVSKFVNSNTIQMKLMEGINNYLNNINNVNYIINIINTKIDEVMKKRISEFSLYFPDESKKSLINSITNGIINNLYPEKIADTILNKLEENFKKEVYLLNKNSNNSILNINNTIDVFLKNHYNNFLENNKIKEFIDKFSKDIIDNFLNKPVKDFI
;
A
#
# COMPACT_ATOMS: atom_id res chain seq x y z
N MET A 1 -59.76 -61.12 -14.97
CA MET A 1 -59.16 -60.55 -13.74
C MET A 1 -57.79 -61.17 -13.42
N GLU A 2 -57.57 -62.49 -13.62
CA GLU A 2 -56.26 -63.13 -13.40
C GLU A 2 -55.09 -62.51 -14.19
N ASN A 3 -55.24 -62.26 -15.49
CA ASN A 3 -54.16 -61.68 -16.32
C ASN A 3 -53.77 -60.25 -15.90
N TYR A 4 -54.74 -59.43 -15.47
CA TYR A 4 -54.49 -58.07 -14.97
C TYR A 4 -53.62 -58.09 -13.72
N ASN A 5 -53.99 -58.93 -12.74
CA ASN A 5 -53.22 -59.07 -11.51
C ASN A 5 -51.82 -59.63 -11.79
N ASN A 6 -51.69 -60.56 -12.73
CA ASN A 6 -50.39 -61.15 -13.06
C ASN A 6 -49.44 -60.12 -13.73
N ILE A 7 -49.95 -59.30 -14.65
CA ILE A 7 -49.19 -58.21 -15.27
C ILE A 7 -48.77 -57.17 -14.22
N LYS A 8 -49.66 -56.81 -13.30
CA LYS A 8 -49.35 -55.88 -12.20
C LYS A 8 -48.24 -56.40 -11.30
N ILE A 9 -48.28 -57.68 -10.92
CA ILE A 9 -47.24 -58.32 -10.12
C ILE A 9 -45.89 -58.28 -10.85
N GLN A 10 -45.87 -58.57 -12.15
CA GLN A 10 -44.65 -58.52 -12.95
C GLN A 10 -44.10 -57.10 -13.12
N LEU A 11 -44.97 -56.10 -13.33
CA LEU A 11 -44.56 -54.68 -13.44
C LEU A 11 -44.00 -54.17 -12.10
N ASN A 12 -44.67 -54.47 -10.98
CA ASN A 12 -44.18 -54.15 -9.64
C ASN A 12 -42.79 -54.74 -9.40
N LYS A 13 -42.59 -56.02 -9.78
CA LYS A 13 -41.30 -56.70 -9.64
C LYS A 13 -40.23 -56.03 -10.50
N PHE A 14 -40.54 -55.73 -11.76
CA PHE A 14 -39.61 -55.05 -12.66
C PHE A 14 -39.19 -53.66 -12.13
N ILE A 15 -40.14 -52.86 -11.65
CA ILE A 15 -39.86 -51.54 -11.06
C ILE A 15 -38.98 -51.70 -9.82
N LEU A 16 -39.29 -52.66 -8.94
CA LEU A 16 -38.48 -52.93 -7.75
C LEU A 16 -37.06 -53.39 -8.10
N ASP A 17 -36.91 -54.23 -9.11
CA ASP A 17 -35.59 -54.73 -9.55
C ASP A 17 -34.78 -53.59 -10.20
N MET A 18 -35.42 -52.71 -10.97
CA MET A 18 -34.80 -51.49 -11.51
C MET A 18 -34.32 -50.55 -10.40
N LEU A 19 -35.17 -50.27 -9.40
CA LEU A 19 -34.81 -49.44 -8.24
C LEU A 19 -33.69 -50.04 -7.40
N LYS A 20 -33.54 -51.38 -7.38
CA LYS A 20 -32.46 -52.07 -6.66
C LYS A 20 -31.15 -52.11 -7.43
N SER A 21 -31.17 -51.85 -8.74
CA SER A 21 -29.98 -51.90 -9.58
C SER A 21 -28.92 -50.92 -9.10
N ASP A 22 -27.65 -51.35 -9.19
CA ASP A 22 -26.52 -50.49 -8.79
C ASP A 22 -26.39 -49.26 -9.70
N GLU A 23 -26.80 -49.39 -10.97
CA GLU A 23 -26.86 -48.26 -11.92
C GLU A 23 -27.82 -47.16 -11.42
N PHE A 24 -29.04 -47.52 -11.04
CA PHE A 24 -30.01 -46.55 -10.54
C PHE A 24 -29.57 -45.92 -9.21
N LYS A 25 -28.96 -46.70 -8.31
CA LYS A 25 -28.36 -46.19 -7.06
C LYS A 25 -27.25 -45.18 -7.33
N ASN A 26 -26.36 -45.48 -8.27
CA ASN A 26 -25.27 -44.60 -8.64
C ASN A 26 -25.78 -43.30 -9.27
N ASN A 27 -26.79 -43.38 -10.12
CA ASN A 27 -27.40 -42.19 -10.74
C ASN A 27 -28.07 -41.28 -9.69
N ILE A 28 -28.77 -41.84 -8.71
CA ILE A 28 -29.31 -41.04 -7.59
C ILE A 28 -28.19 -40.43 -6.75
N SER A 29 -27.12 -41.18 -6.44
CA SER A 29 -25.98 -40.66 -5.68
C SER A 29 -25.33 -39.48 -6.41
N LEU A 30 -25.11 -39.60 -7.72
CA LEU A 30 -24.56 -38.53 -8.56
C LEU A 30 -25.47 -37.30 -8.55
N TYR A 31 -26.77 -37.48 -8.77
CA TYR A 31 -27.74 -36.39 -8.78
C TYR A 31 -27.79 -35.63 -7.45
N ILE A 32 -27.85 -36.35 -6.32
CA ILE A 32 -27.85 -35.74 -4.97
C ILE A 32 -26.55 -34.97 -4.73
N LYS A 33 -25.39 -35.54 -5.13
CA LYS A 33 -24.10 -34.88 -5.02
C LYS A 33 -24.04 -33.62 -5.87
N GLU A 34 -24.53 -33.66 -7.11
CA GLU A 34 -24.58 -32.50 -8.00
C GLU A 34 -25.45 -31.37 -7.43
N GLU A 35 -26.65 -31.67 -6.95
CA GLU A 35 -27.54 -30.68 -6.34
C GLU A 35 -26.96 -30.06 -5.06
N ILE A 36 -26.38 -30.88 -4.18
CA ILE A 36 -25.71 -30.40 -2.97
C ILE A 36 -24.48 -29.54 -3.33
N ASN A 37 -23.69 -29.95 -4.32
CA ASN A 37 -22.57 -29.16 -4.80
C ASN A 37 -23.04 -27.81 -5.37
N ASN A 38 -24.15 -27.78 -6.11
CA ASN A 38 -24.74 -26.54 -6.65
C ASN A 38 -25.22 -25.59 -5.54
N ILE A 39 -25.73 -26.11 -4.42
CA ILE A 39 -26.15 -25.31 -3.26
C ILE A 39 -24.94 -24.78 -2.48
N ILE A 40 -23.89 -25.59 -2.29
CA ILE A 40 -22.70 -25.21 -1.50
C ILE A 40 -21.78 -24.25 -2.26
N TYR A 41 -21.70 -24.36 -3.59
CA TYR A 41 -21.04 -23.38 -4.46
C TYR A 41 -21.86 -22.09 -4.57
N ILE A 42 -22.05 -21.36 -3.46
CA ILE A 42 -22.40 -19.95 -3.53
C ILE A 42 -21.36 -19.28 -4.44
N LYS A 43 -21.83 -18.75 -5.56
CA LYS A 43 -21.01 -18.46 -6.74
C LYS A 43 -19.94 -17.45 -6.37
N LYS A 44 -18.67 -17.84 -6.47
CA LYS A 44 -17.49 -17.01 -6.15
C LYS A 44 -17.54 -15.63 -6.81
N GLU A 45 -18.13 -15.57 -7.99
CA GLU A 45 -18.31 -14.35 -8.79
C GLU A 45 -19.47 -13.47 -8.28
N GLU A 46 -20.46 -14.03 -7.60
CA GLU A 46 -21.59 -13.29 -7.06
C GLU A 46 -21.20 -12.45 -5.84
N ILE A 47 -20.26 -12.88 -4.99
CA ILE A 47 -19.86 -12.12 -3.78
C ILE A 47 -19.35 -10.73 -4.16
N PHE A 48 -18.43 -10.66 -5.12
CA PHE A 48 -17.84 -9.39 -5.56
C PHE A 48 -18.79 -8.56 -6.43
N ASN A 49 -19.76 -9.21 -7.07
CA ASN A 49 -20.79 -8.54 -7.88
C ASN A 49 -22.05 -8.16 -7.07
N ASN A 50 -22.16 -8.63 -5.82
CA ASN A 50 -23.27 -8.37 -4.92
C ASN A 50 -23.35 -6.88 -4.53
N ASN A 51 -24.56 -6.34 -4.48
CA ASN A 51 -24.83 -4.97 -4.07
C ASN A 51 -24.36 -4.66 -2.64
N ILE A 52 -24.40 -5.64 -1.73
CA ILE A 52 -23.89 -5.52 -0.37
C ILE A 52 -22.38 -5.26 -0.38
N TYR A 53 -21.61 -6.05 -1.15
CA TYR A 53 -20.16 -5.87 -1.26
C TYR A 53 -19.82 -4.51 -1.87
N LYS A 54 -20.53 -4.10 -2.93
CA LYS A 54 -20.35 -2.78 -3.57
C LYS A 54 -20.62 -1.64 -2.59
N ASN A 55 -21.69 -1.73 -1.79
CA ASN A 55 -22.00 -0.74 -0.76
C ASN A 55 -20.94 -0.70 0.35
N ILE A 56 -20.47 -1.85 0.82
CA ILE A 56 -19.39 -1.92 1.82
C ILE A 56 -18.12 -1.23 1.26
N LYS A 57 -17.71 -1.57 0.04
CA LYS A 57 -16.54 -0.98 -0.63
C LYS A 57 -16.67 0.54 -0.75
N TYR A 58 -17.84 1.03 -1.15
CA TYR A 58 -18.11 2.46 -1.26
C TYR A 58 -18.05 3.18 0.10
N ASN A 59 -18.67 2.61 1.14
CA ASN A 59 -18.66 3.19 2.48
C ASN A 59 -17.25 3.24 3.08
N ILE A 60 -16.46 2.18 2.89
CA ILE A 60 -15.05 2.17 3.30
C ILE A 60 -14.28 3.26 2.56
N LYS A 61 -14.50 3.43 1.24
CA LYS A 61 -13.87 4.49 0.45
C LYS A 61 -14.12 5.87 1.04
N ILE A 62 -15.38 6.20 1.30
CA ILE A 62 -15.78 7.50 1.88
C ILE A 62 -15.12 7.71 3.24
N ASN A 63 -15.15 6.68 4.09
CA ASN A 63 -14.57 6.79 5.43
C ASN A 63 -13.06 7.07 5.40
N ILE A 64 -12.32 6.40 4.51
CA ILE A 64 -10.88 6.67 4.32
C ILE A 64 -10.67 8.11 3.85
N ILE A 65 -11.43 8.57 2.86
CA ILE A 65 -11.30 9.94 2.34
C ILE A 65 -11.59 10.98 3.42
N ASN A 66 -12.64 10.77 4.20
CA ASN A 66 -13.02 11.67 5.29
C ASN A 66 -11.94 11.68 6.38
N LEU A 67 -11.37 10.52 6.73
CA LEU A 67 -10.27 10.42 7.67
C LEU A 67 -9.04 11.19 7.17
N LEU A 68 -8.63 11.00 5.92
CA LEU A 68 -7.48 11.70 5.33
C LEU A 68 -7.65 13.23 5.25
N LYS A 69 -8.90 13.71 5.24
CA LYS A 69 -9.25 15.14 5.24
C LYS A 69 -9.49 15.71 6.65
N SER A 70 -9.48 14.87 7.68
CA SER A 70 -9.78 15.28 9.04
C SER A 70 -8.61 16.05 9.67
N GLU A 71 -8.95 16.94 10.60
CA GLU A 71 -7.93 17.62 11.40
C GLU A 71 -7.17 16.63 12.30
N ASP A 72 -7.83 15.56 12.74
CA ASP A 72 -7.21 14.49 13.52
C ASP A 72 -6.04 13.83 12.75
N PHE A 73 -6.25 13.51 11.48
CA PHE A 73 -5.19 12.95 10.64
C PHE A 73 -4.01 13.92 10.45
N LYS A 74 -4.30 15.22 10.32
CA LYS A 74 -3.26 16.25 10.27
C LYS A 74 -2.48 16.33 11.59
N ASN A 75 -3.17 16.26 12.72
CA ASN A 75 -2.54 16.24 14.04
C ASN A 75 -1.67 15.00 14.24
N GLU A 76 -2.10 13.83 13.76
CA GLU A 76 -1.30 12.60 13.79
C GLU A 76 -0.01 12.73 12.97
N ILE A 77 -0.08 13.34 11.78
CA ILE A 77 1.12 13.61 10.98
C ILE A 77 2.07 14.57 11.72
N TYR A 78 1.53 15.65 12.29
CA TYR A 78 2.32 16.59 13.08
C TYR A 78 3.04 15.88 14.24
N ASN A 79 2.30 15.11 15.04
CA ASN A 79 2.80 14.38 16.18
C ASN A 79 3.86 13.36 15.77
N PHE A 80 3.68 12.69 14.63
CA PHE A 80 4.66 11.77 14.07
C PHE A 80 6.00 12.47 13.80
N PHE A 81 6.00 13.64 13.17
CA PHE A 81 7.24 14.38 12.90
C PHE A 81 7.87 14.97 14.16
N ASP A 82 7.06 15.53 15.06
CA ASP A 82 7.55 16.07 16.34
C ASP A 82 8.20 14.99 17.21
N TYR A 83 7.56 13.82 17.31
CA TYR A 83 8.12 12.67 18.02
C TYR A 83 9.44 12.22 17.40
N ASN A 84 9.47 12.01 16.08
CA ASN A 84 10.68 11.54 15.40
C ASN A 84 11.84 12.54 15.50
N LEU A 85 11.57 13.85 15.40
CA LEU A 85 12.60 14.87 15.57
C LEU A 85 13.19 14.82 16.98
N LYS A 86 12.36 14.75 18.02
CA LYS A 86 12.80 14.64 19.42
C LYS A 86 13.62 13.37 19.67
N GLU A 87 13.23 12.25 19.07
CA GLU A 87 13.99 11.00 19.19
C GLU A 87 15.33 11.07 18.46
N LEU A 88 15.38 11.72 17.31
CA LEU A 88 16.64 11.96 16.58
C LEU A 88 17.58 12.88 17.37
N GLU A 89 17.05 13.93 18.01
CA GLU A 89 17.81 14.84 18.87
C GLU A 89 18.40 14.17 20.12
N LYS A 90 17.75 13.13 20.66
CA LYS A 90 18.28 12.37 21.80
C LYS A 90 19.29 11.29 21.40
N SER A 91 19.39 10.99 20.11
CA SER A 91 20.23 9.92 19.59
C SER A 91 21.65 10.41 19.25
N ASP A 92 22.58 9.47 19.10
CA ASP A 92 23.94 9.74 18.61
C ASP A 92 24.03 9.84 17.07
N LYS A 93 22.90 9.91 16.37
CA LYS A 93 22.87 9.93 14.90
C LYS A 93 23.35 11.28 14.35
N THR A 94 24.02 11.23 13.20
CA THR A 94 24.53 12.40 12.47
C THR A 94 23.58 12.86 11.38
N LEU A 95 23.79 14.04 10.81
CA LEU A 95 22.98 14.51 9.68
C LEU A 95 23.07 13.59 8.45
N GLU A 96 24.21 12.90 8.26
CA GLU A 96 24.40 11.88 7.21
C GLU A 96 23.40 10.71 7.32
N PHE A 97 22.85 10.45 8.51
CA PHE A 97 21.82 9.43 8.67
C PHE A 97 20.50 9.82 7.97
N ILE A 98 20.16 11.11 7.97
CA ILE A 98 18.89 11.61 7.43
C ILE A 98 19.06 12.01 5.97
N ILE A 99 20.14 12.72 5.65
CA ILE A 99 20.37 13.24 4.30
C ILE A 99 21.25 12.25 3.54
N SER A 100 20.71 11.72 2.44
CA SER A 100 21.41 10.70 1.67
C SER A 100 22.70 11.24 1.04
N PRO A 101 23.76 10.40 0.94
CA PRO A 101 25.02 10.81 0.29
C PRO A 101 24.83 11.27 -1.16
N GLY A 102 23.86 10.68 -1.88
CA GLY A 102 23.54 11.08 -3.24
C GLY A 102 23.06 12.53 -3.36
N PHE A 103 22.23 12.99 -2.42
CA PHE A 103 21.75 14.38 -2.39
C PHE A 103 22.90 15.35 -2.10
N ILE A 104 23.74 15.06 -1.09
CA ILE A 104 24.90 15.89 -0.74
C ILE A 104 25.89 15.98 -1.89
N ASN A 105 26.20 14.86 -2.55
CA ASN A 105 27.10 14.86 -3.70
C ASN A 105 26.53 15.68 -4.87
N GLY A 106 25.22 15.57 -5.13
CA GLY A 106 24.55 16.43 -6.11
C GLY A 106 24.67 17.91 -5.78
N PHE A 107 24.50 18.28 -4.51
CA PHE A 107 24.67 19.66 -4.04
C PHE A 107 26.11 20.17 -4.19
N LYS A 108 27.11 19.35 -3.90
CA LYS A 108 28.52 19.71 -4.12
C LYS A 108 28.87 19.89 -5.60
N VAL A 109 28.31 19.05 -6.47
CA VAL A 109 28.45 19.21 -7.93
C VAL A 109 27.80 20.51 -8.39
N TYR A 110 26.62 20.85 -7.87
CA TYR A 110 25.98 22.14 -8.13
C TYR A 110 26.88 23.31 -7.72
N ILE A 111 27.43 23.29 -6.50
CA ILE A 111 28.40 24.31 -6.02
C ILE A 111 29.60 24.42 -6.96
N TYR A 112 30.15 23.28 -7.38
CA TYR A 112 31.31 23.27 -8.27
C TYR A 112 30.99 23.87 -9.64
N ASN A 113 29.81 23.58 -10.20
CA ASN A 113 29.38 24.12 -11.49
C ASN A 113 29.05 25.61 -11.44
N HIS A 114 28.65 26.12 -10.27
CA HIS A 114 28.38 27.54 -10.03
C HIS A 114 29.53 28.26 -9.31
N LYS A 115 30.75 27.74 -9.43
CA LYS A 115 31.91 28.30 -8.72
C LYS A 115 32.19 29.76 -9.08
N ASP A 116 32.01 30.14 -10.34
CA ASP A 116 32.28 31.51 -10.79
C ASP A 116 31.25 32.48 -10.18
N ASP A 117 29.97 32.10 -10.15
CA ASP A 117 28.90 32.88 -9.51
C ASP A 117 29.14 33.09 -8.01
N ILE A 118 29.63 32.04 -7.32
CA ILE A 118 29.98 32.11 -5.90
C ILE A 118 31.15 33.07 -5.68
N ILE A 119 32.17 32.98 -6.52
CA ILE A 119 33.35 33.85 -6.43
C ILE A 119 33.00 35.30 -6.72
N ASP A 120 32.17 35.55 -7.73
CA ASP A 120 31.72 36.91 -8.04
C ASP A 120 30.82 37.47 -6.93
N SER A 121 30.01 36.64 -6.28
CA SER A 121 29.27 37.03 -5.07
C SER A 121 30.21 37.44 -3.94
N ILE A 122 31.31 36.72 -3.73
CA ILE A 122 32.35 37.07 -2.75
C ILE A 122 33.02 38.41 -3.14
N LYS A 123 33.38 38.61 -4.40
CA LYS A 123 33.95 39.88 -4.89
C LYS A 123 32.99 41.05 -4.66
N ASN A 124 31.71 40.86 -4.97
CA ASN A 124 30.68 41.88 -4.76
C ASN A 124 30.51 42.22 -3.28
N PHE A 125 30.53 41.22 -2.41
CA PHE A 125 30.50 41.42 -0.96
C PHE A 125 31.70 42.24 -0.47
N LEU A 126 32.92 41.87 -0.90
CA LEU A 126 34.14 42.57 -0.51
C LEU A 126 34.24 43.99 -1.08
N THR A 127 33.61 44.24 -2.23
CA THR A 127 33.66 45.55 -2.89
C THR A 127 32.58 46.53 -2.41
N ASN A 128 31.63 46.06 -1.60
CA ASN A 128 30.61 46.88 -0.95
C ASN A 128 31.26 48.01 -0.12
N SER A 129 30.68 49.21 -0.18
CA SER A 129 31.20 50.41 0.49
C SER A 129 31.37 50.24 1.99
N ASP A 130 30.45 49.56 2.67
CA ASP A 130 30.49 49.38 4.11
C ASP A 130 31.61 48.44 4.52
N ILE A 131 31.81 47.38 3.75
CA ILE A 131 32.90 46.41 3.96
C ILE A 131 34.25 47.07 3.68
N LYS A 132 34.38 47.81 2.57
CA LYS A 132 35.56 48.62 2.27
C LYS A 132 35.88 49.58 3.41
N ASN A 133 34.88 50.33 3.89
CA ASN A 133 35.07 51.29 4.98
C ASN A 133 35.52 50.61 6.28
N LYS A 134 34.95 49.44 6.63
CA LYS A 134 35.40 48.64 7.78
C LYS A 134 36.86 48.22 7.62
N ILE A 135 37.23 47.71 6.46
CA ILE A 135 38.62 47.29 6.18
C ILE A 135 39.58 48.49 6.27
N ASN A 136 39.20 49.66 5.73
CA ASN A 136 40.03 50.86 5.85
C ASN A 136 40.20 51.33 7.29
N LYS A 137 39.13 51.26 8.10
CA LYS A 137 39.19 51.59 9.53
C LYS A 137 40.14 50.67 10.29
N GLU A 138 40.09 49.35 10.03
CA GLU A 138 41.03 48.41 10.66
C GLU A 138 42.47 48.66 10.22
N ILE A 139 42.72 48.94 8.94
CA ILE A 139 44.04 49.33 8.45
C ILE A 139 44.52 50.61 9.16
N PHE A 140 43.67 51.61 9.29
CA PHE A 140 43.99 52.86 9.99
C PHE A 140 44.35 52.61 11.46
N ASN A 141 43.59 51.75 12.16
CA ASN A 141 43.87 51.36 13.54
C ASN A 141 45.24 50.67 13.67
N ILE A 142 45.57 49.77 12.74
CA ILE A 142 46.87 49.10 12.70
C ILE A 142 48.00 50.13 12.51
N LEU A 143 47.84 51.08 11.59
CA LEU A 143 48.85 52.11 11.33
C LEU A 143 49.08 53.04 12.51
N ASN A 144 48.04 53.32 13.31
CA ASN A 144 48.15 54.11 14.54
C ASN A 144 48.92 53.39 15.66
N GLY A 145 48.98 52.05 15.61
CA GLY A 145 49.78 51.24 16.53
C GLY A 145 51.26 51.15 16.17
N ILE A 146 51.67 51.67 15.01
CA ILE A 146 53.06 51.67 14.53
C ILE A 146 53.73 53.01 14.88
N ASN A 147 55.07 53.04 14.90
CA ASN A 147 55.86 54.25 15.12
C ASN A 147 55.32 55.44 14.27
N PRO A 148 55.03 56.62 14.89
CA PRO A 148 54.49 57.81 14.21
C PRO A 148 55.30 58.31 13.01
N MET A 149 56.59 58.00 12.97
CA MET A 149 57.46 58.36 11.85
C MET A 149 57.17 57.49 10.62
N VAL A 150 56.82 56.22 10.80
CA VAL A 150 56.47 55.27 9.72
C VAL A 150 55.04 55.50 9.23
N SER A 151 54.09 55.77 10.14
CA SER A 151 52.69 56.00 9.78
C SER A 151 52.47 57.23 8.92
N LYS A 152 53.34 58.25 9.02
CA LYS A 152 53.32 59.43 8.12
C LYS A 152 53.65 59.12 6.67
N PHE A 153 54.36 58.03 6.38
CA PHE A 153 54.72 57.64 5.01
C PHE A 153 53.80 56.57 4.41
N VAL A 154 52.87 56.03 5.21
CA VAL A 154 52.02 54.90 4.84
C VAL A 154 50.55 55.34 4.85
N ASN A 155 49.94 55.39 3.67
CA ASN A 155 48.54 55.79 3.52
C ASN A 155 47.60 54.58 3.60
N SER A 156 46.64 54.62 4.53
CA SER A 156 45.65 53.56 4.73
C SER A 156 44.85 53.24 3.47
N ASN A 157 44.49 54.27 2.68
CA ASN A 157 43.74 54.11 1.43
C ASN A 157 44.59 53.38 0.38
N THR A 158 45.90 53.65 0.33
CA THR A 158 46.81 52.98 -0.60
C THR A 158 46.99 51.50 -0.23
N ILE A 159 47.09 51.18 1.07
CA ILE A 159 47.14 49.79 1.53
C ILE A 159 45.81 49.09 1.19
N GLN A 160 44.69 49.72 1.51
CA GLN A 160 43.37 49.17 1.24
C GLN A 160 43.21 48.86 -0.26
N MET A 161 43.60 49.79 -1.14
CA MET A 161 43.50 49.59 -2.59
C MET A 161 44.37 48.41 -3.05
N LYS A 162 45.64 48.35 -2.63
CA LYS A 162 46.55 47.24 -2.96
C LYS A 162 46.06 45.89 -2.41
N LEU A 163 45.48 45.89 -1.21
CA LEU A 163 44.91 44.70 -0.58
C LEU A 163 43.70 44.20 -1.38
N MET A 164 42.80 45.10 -1.80
CA MET A 164 41.65 44.76 -2.64
C MET A 164 42.07 44.23 -4.01
N GLU A 165 43.08 44.85 -4.62
CA GLU A 165 43.64 44.39 -5.89
C GLU A 165 44.26 43.00 -5.77
N GLY A 166 45.03 42.76 -4.69
CA GLY A 166 45.58 41.44 -4.37
C GLY A 166 44.50 40.37 -4.18
N ILE A 167 43.42 40.69 -3.46
CA ILE A 167 42.29 39.77 -3.28
C ILE A 167 41.59 39.50 -4.61
N ASN A 168 41.35 40.52 -5.44
CA ASN A 168 40.73 40.33 -6.75
C ASN A 168 41.59 39.43 -7.64
N ASN A 169 42.91 39.65 -7.67
CA ASN A 169 43.84 38.81 -8.43
C ASN A 169 43.85 37.37 -7.89
N TYR A 170 43.79 37.19 -6.57
CA TYR A 170 43.68 35.87 -5.95
C TYR A 170 42.39 35.16 -6.38
N LEU A 171 41.24 35.85 -6.35
CA LEU A 171 39.92 35.32 -6.72
C LEU A 171 39.72 35.12 -8.23
N ASN A 172 40.55 35.72 -9.08
CA ASN A 172 40.53 35.50 -10.53
C ASN A 172 41.40 34.31 -10.97
N ASN A 173 42.20 33.74 -10.08
CA ASN A 173 43.03 32.58 -10.39
C ASN A 173 42.25 31.28 -10.20
N ILE A 174 42.16 30.47 -11.27
CA ILE A 174 41.38 29.22 -11.28
C ILE A 174 41.77 28.22 -10.18
N ASN A 175 43.06 28.13 -9.82
CA ASN A 175 43.51 27.21 -8.78
C ASN A 175 43.01 27.66 -7.40
N ASN A 176 43.03 28.98 -7.14
CA ASN A 176 42.51 29.55 -5.91
C ASN A 176 40.99 29.45 -5.82
N VAL A 177 40.29 29.64 -6.94
CA VAL A 177 38.83 29.41 -7.03
C VAL A 177 38.51 27.96 -6.66
N ASN A 178 39.17 26.99 -7.30
CA ASN A 178 38.95 25.58 -6.99
C ASN A 178 39.29 25.24 -5.53
N TYR A 179 40.32 25.87 -4.96
CA TYR A 179 40.67 25.72 -3.55
C TYR A 179 39.57 26.23 -2.61
N ILE A 180 39.00 27.42 -2.88
CA ILE A 180 37.88 27.97 -2.11
C ILE A 180 36.67 27.04 -2.17
N ILE A 181 36.31 26.54 -3.35
CA ILE A 181 35.21 25.59 -3.51
C ILE A 181 35.46 24.30 -2.74
N ASN A 182 36.70 23.81 -2.73
CA ASN A 182 37.06 22.63 -1.95
C ASN A 182 36.93 22.87 -0.43
N ILE A 183 37.27 24.07 0.06
CA ILE A 183 37.02 24.45 1.45
C ILE A 183 35.52 24.39 1.76
N ILE A 184 34.68 24.96 0.90
CA ILE A 184 33.22 24.94 1.08
C ILE A 184 32.71 23.50 1.15
N ASN A 185 33.13 22.64 0.21
CA ASN A 185 32.75 21.22 0.20
C ASN A 185 33.21 20.48 1.46
N THR A 186 34.43 20.76 1.94
CA THR A 186 34.95 20.18 3.19
C THR A 186 34.13 20.63 4.40
N LYS A 187 33.70 21.90 4.44
CA LYS A 187 32.81 22.39 5.51
C LYS A 187 31.43 21.77 5.48
N ILE A 188 30.89 21.48 4.29
CA ILE A 188 29.66 20.69 4.16
C ILE A 188 29.86 19.31 4.79
N ASP A 189 30.98 18.62 4.48
CA ASP A 189 31.28 17.30 5.07
C ASP A 189 31.42 17.34 6.59
N GLU A 190 32.10 18.35 7.13
CA GLU A 190 32.22 18.53 8.57
C GLU A 190 30.85 18.73 9.23
N VAL A 191 29.96 19.54 8.64
CA VAL A 191 28.60 19.75 9.16
C VAL A 191 27.79 18.47 9.12
N MET A 192 27.87 17.72 8.01
CA MET A 192 27.15 16.46 7.83
C MET A 192 27.50 15.40 8.89
N LYS A 193 28.75 15.40 9.36
CA LYS A 193 29.25 14.49 10.41
C LYS A 193 28.85 14.89 11.82
N LYS A 194 28.30 16.11 12.03
CA LYS A 194 27.83 16.52 13.35
C LYS A 194 26.60 15.74 13.77
N ARG A 195 26.45 15.54 15.08
CA ARG A 195 25.25 14.95 15.67
C ARG A 195 24.05 15.85 15.40
N ILE A 196 22.89 15.25 15.22
CA ILE A 196 21.63 16.00 14.99
C ILE A 196 21.33 16.90 16.19
N SER A 197 21.65 16.47 17.40
CA SER A 197 21.53 17.26 18.62
C SER A 197 22.35 18.55 18.56
N GLU A 198 23.61 18.48 18.14
CA GLU A 198 24.49 19.64 17.99
C GLU A 198 23.96 20.63 16.95
N PHE A 199 23.42 20.12 15.84
CA PHE A 199 22.82 20.95 14.80
C PHE A 199 21.51 21.60 15.29
N SER A 200 20.68 20.85 15.99
CA SER A 200 19.36 21.31 16.41
C SER A 200 19.39 22.38 17.51
N LEU A 201 20.47 22.45 18.29
CA LEU A 201 20.68 23.50 19.30
C LEU A 201 20.73 24.91 18.70
N TYR A 202 21.05 25.05 17.41
CA TYR A 202 21.07 26.36 16.74
C TYR A 202 19.68 26.85 16.33
N PHE A 203 18.64 26.04 16.48
CA PHE A 203 17.27 26.38 16.11
C PHE A 203 16.38 26.51 17.36
N PRO A 204 15.72 27.66 17.57
CA PRO A 204 14.71 27.80 18.62
C PRO A 204 13.55 26.82 18.43
N ASP A 205 12.93 26.39 19.53
CA ASP A 205 11.81 25.43 19.49
C ASP A 205 10.63 25.92 18.65
N GLU A 206 10.36 27.23 18.63
CA GLU A 206 9.33 27.81 17.77
C GLU A 206 9.63 27.61 16.28
N SER A 207 10.89 27.76 15.87
CA SER A 207 11.32 27.51 14.50
C SER A 207 11.18 26.04 14.12
N LYS A 208 11.50 25.12 15.04
CA LYS A 208 11.30 23.68 14.84
C LYS A 208 9.82 23.34 14.66
N LYS A 209 8.95 23.85 15.53
CA LYS A 209 7.50 23.67 15.42
C LYS A 209 6.94 24.24 14.11
N SER A 210 7.42 25.42 13.71
CA SER A 210 7.03 26.02 12.43
C SER A 210 7.46 25.15 11.24
N LEU A 211 8.67 24.57 11.28
CA LEU A 211 9.14 23.66 10.24
C LEU A 211 8.26 22.41 10.14
N ILE A 212 7.95 21.79 11.28
CA ILE A 212 7.07 20.61 11.34
C ILE A 212 5.68 20.95 10.79
N ASN A 213 5.13 22.11 11.15
CA ASN A 213 3.85 22.59 10.60
C ASN A 213 3.90 22.76 9.08
N SER A 214 4.97 23.35 8.55
CA SER A 214 5.15 23.52 7.10
C SER A 214 5.25 22.18 6.38
N ILE A 215 5.98 21.21 6.93
CA ILE A 215 6.07 19.84 6.38
C ILE A 215 4.70 19.16 6.41
N THR A 216 4.00 19.24 7.55
CA THR A 216 2.67 18.65 7.75
C THR A 216 1.67 19.22 6.75
N ASN A 217 1.58 20.54 6.65
CA ASN A 217 0.71 21.22 5.69
C ASN A 217 1.11 20.90 4.25
N GLY A 218 2.41 20.83 3.95
CA GLY A 218 2.92 20.45 2.65
C GLY A 218 2.48 19.05 2.24
N ILE A 219 2.50 18.09 3.16
CA ILE A 219 1.98 16.74 2.92
C ILE A 219 0.47 16.80 2.71
N ILE A 220 -0.28 17.36 3.66
CA ILE A 220 -1.75 17.41 3.61
C ILE A 220 -2.26 18.04 2.31
N ASN A 221 -1.69 19.18 1.91
CA ASN A 221 -2.12 19.91 0.71
C ASN A 221 -1.81 19.17 -0.59
N ASN A 222 -0.82 18.28 -0.59
CA ASN A 222 -0.42 17.49 -1.75
C ASN A 222 -0.91 16.04 -1.66
N LEU A 223 -1.71 15.68 -0.65
CA LEU A 223 -2.37 14.39 -0.61
C LEU A 223 -3.44 14.35 -1.71
N TYR A 224 -3.56 13.16 -2.32
CA TYR A 224 -4.65 12.83 -3.22
C TYR A 224 -5.53 11.76 -2.54
N PRO A 225 -6.47 12.15 -1.66
CA PRO A 225 -7.22 11.21 -0.81
C PRO A 225 -7.93 10.12 -1.61
N GLU A 226 -8.51 10.47 -2.76
CA GLU A 226 -9.17 9.54 -3.68
C GLU A 226 -8.23 8.43 -4.15
N LYS A 227 -7.04 8.80 -4.63
CA LYS A 227 -6.05 7.86 -5.15
C LYS A 227 -5.51 6.95 -4.04
N ILE A 228 -5.32 7.49 -2.84
CA ILE A 228 -4.88 6.73 -1.66
C ILE A 228 -5.98 5.74 -1.26
N ALA A 229 -7.23 6.19 -1.17
CA ALA A 229 -8.37 5.34 -0.85
C ALA A 229 -8.54 4.21 -1.86
N ASP A 230 -8.44 4.49 -3.17
CA ASP A 230 -8.49 3.47 -4.22
C ASP A 230 -7.34 2.46 -4.09
N THR A 231 -6.13 2.92 -3.78
CA THR A 231 -4.97 2.04 -3.59
C THR A 231 -5.18 1.09 -2.40
N ILE A 232 -5.66 1.62 -1.27
CA ILE A 232 -5.98 0.82 -0.07
C ILE A 232 -7.08 -0.19 -0.39
N LEU A 233 -8.16 0.23 -1.04
CA LEU A 233 -9.29 -0.63 -1.38
C LEU A 233 -8.90 -1.75 -2.34
N ASN A 234 -8.10 -1.44 -3.36
CA ASN A 234 -7.60 -2.46 -4.28
C ASN A 234 -6.77 -3.50 -3.54
N LYS A 235 -5.93 -3.06 -2.56
CA LYS A 235 -5.14 -4.00 -1.78
C LYS A 235 -5.97 -4.86 -0.84
N LEU A 236 -6.99 -4.27 -0.20
CA LEU A 236 -7.95 -5.01 0.62
C LEU A 236 -8.73 -6.03 -0.22
N GLU A 237 -9.16 -5.65 -1.43
CA GLU A 237 -9.88 -6.54 -2.34
C GLU A 237 -9.00 -7.70 -2.82
N GLU A 238 -7.74 -7.46 -3.16
CA GLU A 238 -6.77 -8.54 -3.48
C GLU A 238 -6.63 -9.53 -2.32
N ASN A 239 -6.48 -9.02 -1.09
CA ASN A 239 -6.35 -9.87 0.09
C ASN A 239 -7.64 -10.63 0.37
N PHE A 240 -8.79 -9.98 0.25
CA PHE A 240 -10.09 -10.62 0.43
C PHE A 240 -10.33 -11.72 -0.62
N LYS A 241 -9.95 -11.51 -1.88
CA LYS A 241 -9.99 -12.55 -2.92
C LYS A 241 -9.14 -13.77 -2.57
N LYS A 242 -7.95 -13.57 -2.01
CA LYS A 242 -7.07 -14.67 -1.56
C LYS A 242 -7.71 -15.45 -0.41
N GLU A 243 -8.26 -14.75 0.59
CA GLU A 243 -8.95 -15.41 1.71
C GLU A 243 -10.19 -16.17 1.26
N VAL A 244 -11.01 -15.59 0.38
CA VAL A 244 -12.15 -16.30 -0.24
C VAL A 244 -11.68 -17.54 -1.01
N TYR A 245 -10.56 -17.46 -1.72
CA TYR A 245 -9.99 -18.63 -2.40
C TYR A 245 -9.53 -19.72 -1.40
N LEU A 246 -8.89 -19.34 -0.30
CA LEU A 246 -8.44 -20.28 0.75
C LEU A 246 -9.61 -20.95 1.47
N LEU A 247 -10.63 -20.18 1.84
CA LEU A 247 -11.88 -20.70 2.41
C LEU A 247 -12.51 -21.74 1.47
N ASN A 248 -12.48 -21.50 0.16
CA ASN A 248 -12.98 -22.43 -0.84
C ASN A 248 -12.12 -23.69 -1.00
N LYS A 249 -10.79 -23.58 -0.86
CA LYS A 249 -9.92 -24.75 -0.88
C LYS A 249 -10.20 -25.67 0.32
N ASN A 250 -10.46 -25.07 1.48
CA ASN A 250 -10.83 -25.81 2.68
C ASN A 250 -12.26 -26.37 2.59
N SER A 251 -13.18 -25.66 1.93
CA SER A 251 -14.53 -26.17 1.70
C SER A 251 -14.55 -27.42 0.80
N ASN A 252 -13.62 -27.54 -0.15
CA ASN A 252 -13.46 -28.76 -0.97
C ASN A 252 -13.15 -30.02 -0.14
N ASN A 253 -12.41 -29.90 0.97
CA ASN A 253 -12.17 -31.03 1.88
C ASN A 253 -13.46 -31.44 2.62
N SER A 254 -14.28 -30.47 3.02
CA SER A 254 -15.61 -30.74 3.57
C SER A 254 -16.59 -31.27 2.52
N ILE A 255 -16.48 -30.87 1.25
CA ILE A 255 -17.28 -31.41 0.13
C ILE A 255 -16.92 -32.88 -0.12
N LEU A 256 -15.63 -33.24 -0.09
CA LEU A 256 -15.19 -34.64 -0.12
C LEU A 256 -15.81 -35.45 1.03
N ASN A 257 -15.82 -34.88 2.25
CA ASN A 257 -16.48 -35.53 3.38
C ASN A 257 -18.01 -35.64 3.22
N ILE A 258 -18.67 -34.64 2.64
CA ILE A 258 -20.12 -34.67 2.36
C ILE A 258 -20.44 -35.72 1.30
N ASN A 259 -19.68 -35.79 0.21
CA ASN A 259 -19.85 -36.81 -0.83
C ASN A 259 -19.67 -38.22 -0.26
N ASN A 260 -18.65 -38.42 0.58
CA ASN A 260 -18.44 -39.68 1.29
C ASN A 260 -19.59 -39.98 2.28
N THR A 261 -20.13 -38.97 2.95
CA THR A 261 -21.28 -39.11 3.86
C THR A 261 -22.55 -39.46 3.11
N ILE A 262 -22.78 -38.88 1.93
CA ILE A 262 -23.89 -39.23 1.04
C ILE A 262 -23.77 -40.68 0.60
N ASP A 263 -22.57 -41.12 0.20
CA ASP A 263 -22.33 -42.51 -0.18
C ASP A 263 -22.57 -43.48 0.97
N VAL A 264 -22.10 -43.16 2.18
CA VAL A 264 -22.33 -43.97 3.38
C VAL A 264 -23.81 -43.97 3.76
N PHE A 265 -24.48 -42.83 3.70
CA PHE A 265 -25.91 -42.70 4.02
C PHE A 265 -26.77 -43.52 3.04
N LEU A 266 -26.54 -43.38 1.74
CA LEU A 266 -27.25 -44.15 0.72
C LEU A 266 -26.95 -45.65 0.90
N LYS A 267 -25.70 -46.05 1.09
CA LYS A 267 -25.35 -47.45 1.33
C LYS A 267 -26.09 -48.05 2.53
N ASN A 268 -26.25 -47.28 3.62
CA ASN A 268 -26.83 -47.76 4.87
C ASN A 268 -28.38 -47.71 4.89
N HIS A 269 -28.99 -46.75 4.19
CA HIS A 269 -30.43 -46.48 4.32
C HIS A 269 -31.25 -46.80 3.06
N TYR A 270 -30.61 -46.95 1.89
CA TYR A 270 -31.33 -47.11 0.62
C TYR A 270 -32.14 -48.41 0.55
N ASN A 271 -31.60 -49.53 1.04
CA ASN A 271 -32.34 -50.78 1.08
C ASN A 271 -33.53 -50.70 2.05
N ASN A 272 -33.34 -50.08 3.22
CA ASN A 272 -34.42 -49.86 4.19
C ASN A 272 -35.52 -48.95 3.63
N PHE A 273 -35.15 -47.96 2.81
CA PHE A 273 -36.10 -47.11 2.10
C PHE A 273 -36.95 -47.91 1.10
N LEU A 274 -36.34 -48.78 0.30
CA LEU A 274 -37.06 -49.65 -0.64
C LEU A 274 -37.92 -50.72 0.06
N GLU A 275 -37.52 -51.13 1.27
CA GLU A 275 -38.29 -52.09 2.07
C GLU A 275 -39.48 -51.47 2.80
N ASN A 276 -39.55 -50.14 2.87
CA ASN A 276 -40.63 -49.40 3.51
C ASN A 276 -41.99 -49.70 2.85
N ASN A 277 -42.99 -50.03 3.66
CA ASN A 277 -44.34 -50.35 3.21
C ASN A 277 -44.97 -49.22 2.39
N LYS A 278 -44.71 -47.95 2.72
CA LYS A 278 -45.24 -46.80 1.96
C LYS A 278 -44.67 -46.72 0.54
N ILE A 279 -43.40 -47.09 0.35
CA ILE A 279 -42.77 -47.13 -0.97
C ILE A 279 -43.35 -48.29 -1.79
N LYS A 280 -43.55 -49.45 -1.16
CA LYS A 280 -44.21 -50.59 -1.81
C LYS A 280 -45.65 -50.27 -2.20
N GLU A 281 -46.41 -49.59 -1.33
CA GLU A 281 -47.77 -49.11 -1.62
C GLU A 281 -47.79 -48.09 -2.77
N PHE A 282 -46.82 -47.19 -2.80
CA PHE A 282 -46.66 -46.24 -3.90
C PHE A 282 -46.37 -46.93 -5.22
N ILE A 283 -45.43 -47.90 -5.24
CA ILE A 283 -45.13 -48.69 -6.44
C ILE A 283 -46.38 -49.45 -6.89
N ASP A 284 -47.12 -50.06 -5.96
CA ASP A 284 -48.33 -50.80 -6.28
C ASP A 284 -49.43 -49.91 -6.89
N LYS A 285 -49.57 -48.69 -6.37
CA LYS A 285 -50.48 -47.68 -6.93
C LYS A 285 -50.02 -47.19 -8.29
N PHE A 286 -48.74 -46.86 -8.43
CA PHE A 286 -48.15 -46.37 -9.68
C PHE A 286 -48.27 -47.41 -10.81
N SER A 287 -48.00 -48.68 -10.51
CA SER A 287 -48.19 -49.77 -11.46
C SER A 287 -49.66 -49.94 -11.86
N LYS A 288 -50.59 -49.77 -10.92
CA LYS A 288 -52.02 -49.77 -11.20
C LYS A 288 -52.38 -48.64 -12.16
N ASP A 289 -51.92 -47.42 -11.88
CA ASP A 289 -52.18 -46.24 -12.70
C ASP A 289 -51.61 -46.39 -14.12
N ILE A 290 -50.41 -46.99 -14.27
CA ILE A 290 -49.83 -47.30 -15.58
C ILE A 290 -50.71 -48.29 -16.35
N ILE A 291 -51.11 -49.40 -15.72
CA ILE A 291 -51.90 -50.44 -16.36
C ILE A 291 -53.29 -49.92 -16.72
N ASP A 292 -53.93 -49.17 -15.83
CA ASP A 292 -55.24 -48.58 -16.07
C ASP A 292 -55.17 -47.54 -17.20
N ASN A 293 -54.12 -46.71 -17.25
CA ASN A 293 -53.89 -45.80 -18.36
C ASN A 293 -53.59 -46.53 -19.69
N PHE A 294 -52.92 -47.67 -19.64
CA PHE A 294 -52.66 -48.49 -20.82
C PHE A 294 -53.95 -49.16 -21.33
N LEU A 295 -54.78 -49.71 -20.43
CA LEU A 295 -56.02 -50.38 -20.81
C LEU A 295 -57.12 -49.42 -21.26
N ASN A 296 -57.08 -48.17 -20.80
CA ASN A 296 -58.06 -47.14 -21.17
C ASN A 296 -57.67 -46.35 -22.44
N LYS A 297 -56.53 -46.65 -23.07
CA LYS A 297 -56.15 -46.06 -24.36
C LYS A 297 -56.88 -46.76 -25.51
N PRO A 298 -57.40 -46.02 -26.50
CA PRO A 298 -58.05 -46.61 -27.67
C PRO A 298 -57.04 -47.43 -28.49
N VAL A 299 -57.48 -48.56 -29.06
CA VAL A 299 -56.63 -49.52 -29.79
C VAL A 299 -55.85 -48.88 -30.96
N LYS A 300 -56.35 -47.77 -31.52
CA LYS A 300 -55.66 -46.98 -32.55
C LYS A 300 -54.35 -46.34 -32.08
N ASP A 301 -54.15 -46.18 -30.78
CA ASP A 301 -52.94 -45.57 -30.21
C ASP A 301 -51.84 -46.63 -29.92
N PHE A 302 -52.11 -47.91 -30.20
CA PHE A 302 -51.21 -49.04 -29.98
C PHE A 302 -50.69 -49.70 -31.27
N ILE A 303 -51.16 -49.23 -32.43
CA ILE A 303 -50.76 -49.66 -33.78
C ILE A 303 -50.08 -48.47 -34.44
#